data_AF-A0A9X3PVE2-F1
#
_entry.id   AF-A0A9X3PVE2-F1
#
_cell.length_a   1.000
_cell.length_b   1.000
_cell.length_c   1.000
_cell.angle_alpha   90.00
_cell.angle_beta   90.00
_cell.angle_gamma   90.00
#
_symmetry.space_group_name_H-M   'P 1'
#
loop_
_entity.id
_entity.type
_entity.pdbx_description
1 polymer ?
#
loop_
_entity_poly.entity_id
_entity_poly.type
_entity_poly.pdbx_seq_one_letter_code
_entity_poly.pdbx_strand_id
1 'polypeptide(L)'
;IAGILATLAEPSFRQSVLKAKEAALKQNLFTMRDVIDQYRADTGSYPPSLDELTSAGYLRGIPVDPFTKSDSAWQEILDEEYSGIFDVHSGSELVAINGTPYNEW
;
A
#
# COMPACT_ATOMS: atom_id res chain seq x y z
N ILE A 1 -45.21 17.29 -20.25
CA ILE A 1 -44.54 17.28 -18.94
C ILE A 1 -43.65 16.05 -18.91
N ALA A 2 -42.41 16.17 -19.42
CA ALA A 2 -41.48 15.06 -19.58
C ALA A 2 -40.04 15.58 -19.39
N GLY A 3 -39.72 15.89 -18.15
CA GLY A 3 -38.40 16.33 -17.72
C GLY A 3 -38.41 16.33 -16.20
N ILE A 4 -37.27 16.06 -15.56
CA ILE A 4 -37.03 15.97 -14.11
C ILE A 4 -36.81 14.53 -13.55
N LEU A 5 -36.24 13.59 -14.31
CA LEU A 5 -35.70 12.33 -13.72
C LEU A 5 -34.29 11.97 -14.19
N ALA A 6 -33.42 12.94 -14.47
CA ALA A 6 -32.08 12.65 -15.00
C ALA A 6 -30.94 13.35 -14.24
N THR A 7 -31.02 13.50 -12.91
CA THR A 7 -30.01 14.26 -12.15
C THR A 7 -29.51 13.63 -10.85
N LEU A 8 -29.64 12.31 -10.64
CA LEU A 8 -29.23 11.68 -9.36
C LEU A 8 -28.40 10.39 -9.47
N ALA A 9 -27.74 10.11 -10.60
CA ALA A 9 -26.98 8.85 -10.74
C ALA A 9 -25.48 8.94 -10.34
N GLU A 10 -24.90 10.13 -10.19
CA GLU A 10 -23.42 10.27 -10.20
C GLU A 10 -22.64 10.06 -8.87
N PRO A 11 -23.20 10.14 -7.63
CA PRO A 11 -22.33 10.20 -6.46
C PRO A 11 -21.68 8.87 -6.07
N SER A 12 -22.25 7.72 -6.46
CA SER A 12 -21.76 6.41 -6.01
C SER A 12 -20.45 5.97 -6.67
N PHE A 13 -20.21 6.37 -7.93
CA PHE A 13 -19.06 5.89 -8.70
C PHE A 13 -17.73 6.29 -8.05
N ARG A 14 -17.65 7.50 -7.51
CA ARG A 14 -16.43 8.01 -6.84
C ARG A 14 -16.06 7.19 -5.60
N GLN A 15 -17.05 6.75 -4.83
CA GLN A 15 -16.81 5.99 -3.60
C GLN A 15 -16.36 4.55 -3.90
N SER A 16 -16.92 3.92 -4.94
CA SER A 16 -16.48 2.60 -5.39
C SER A 16 -15.03 2.62 -5.90
N VAL A 17 -14.64 3.66 -6.64
CA VAL A 17 -13.25 3.83 -7.10
C VAL A 17 -12.29 4.01 -5.91
N LEU A 18 -12.66 4.82 -4.90
CA LEU A 18 -11.84 4.98 -3.70
C LEU A 18 -11.67 3.65 -2.95
N LYS A 19 -12.76 2.91 -2.70
CA LYS A 19 -12.69 1.60 -2.06
C LYS A 19 -11.81 0.61 -2.82
N ALA A 20 -11.86 0.61 -4.15
CA ALA A 20 -10.99 -0.23 -4.97
C ALA A 20 -9.51 0.14 -4.79
N LYS A 21 -9.18 1.44 -4.74
CA LYS A 21 -7.81 1.90 -4.45
C LYS A 21 -7.35 1.54 -3.04
N GLU A 22 -8.22 1.70 -2.04
CA GLU A 22 -7.93 1.29 -0.66
C GLU A 22 -7.67 -0.21 -0.56
N ALA A 23 -8.48 -1.04 -1.23
CA ALA A 23 -8.29 -2.48 -1.26
C ALA A 23 -6.97 -2.87 -1.95
N ALA A 24 -6.64 -2.22 -3.07
CA ALA A 24 -5.36 -2.43 -3.75
C ALA A 24 -4.18 -2.02 -2.87
N LEU A 25 -4.27 -0.88 -2.16
CA LEU A 25 -3.24 -0.43 -1.23
C LEU A 25 -3.01 -1.46 -0.11
N LYS A 26 -4.09 -1.91 0.55
CA LYS A 26 -4.00 -2.92 1.61
C LYS A 26 -3.41 -4.24 1.11
N GLN A 27 -3.79 -4.66 -0.09
CA GLN A 27 -3.24 -5.87 -0.69
C GLN A 27 -1.74 -5.71 -0.96
N ASN A 28 -1.30 -4.56 -1.49
CA ASN A 28 0.11 -4.28 -1.73
C ASN A 28 0.91 -4.28 -0.42
N LEU A 29 0.42 -3.61 0.62
CA LEU A 29 1.03 -3.57 1.95
C LEU A 29 1.12 -4.97 2.56
N PHE A 30 0.02 -5.74 2.50
CA PHE A 30 -0.01 -7.11 3.01
C PHE A 30 1.03 -8.00 2.30
N THR A 31 1.08 -7.94 0.96
CA THR A 31 2.05 -8.71 0.18
C THR A 31 3.49 -8.30 0.48
N MET A 32 3.79 -7.01 0.67
CA MET A 32 5.13 -6.56 1.04
C MET A 32 5.54 -7.05 2.43
N ARG A 33 4.66 -6.92 3.43
CA ARG A 33 4.89 -7.41 4.80
C ARG A 33 5.11 -8.93 4.84
N ASP A 34 4.26 -9.67 4.13
CA ASP A 34 4.37 -11.14 4.02
C ASP A 34 5.72 -11.57 3.42
N VAL A 35 6.18 -10.86 2.39
CA VAL A 35 7.48 -11.08 1.78
C VAL A 35 8.64 -10.71 2.72
N ILE A 36 8.54 -9.61 3.46
CA ILE A 36 9.55 -9.22 4.47
C ILE A 36 9.68 -10.31 5.54
N ASP A 37 8.55 -10.78 6.05
CA ASP A 37 8.51 -11.87 7.02
C ASP A 37 9.10 -13.17 6.45
N GLN A 38 8.82 -13.48 5.18
CA GLN A 38 9.39 -14.62 4.49
C GLN A 38 10.92 -14.50 4.34
N TYR A 39 11.42 -13.34 3.90
CA TYR A 39 12.86 -13.07 3.79
C TYR A 39 13.56 -13.25 5.14
N ARG A 40 12.93 -12.78 6.22
CA ARG A 40 13.42 -12.97 7.59
C ARG A 40 13.42 -14.44 8.00
N ALA A 41 12.39 -15.20 7.64
CA ALA A 41 12.32 -16.63 7.95
C ALA A 41 13.44 -17.43 7.25
N ASP A 42 13.79 -17.05 6.02
CA ASP A 42 14.80 -17.74 5.21
C ASP A 42 16.24 -17.28 5.54
N THR A 43 16.47 -15.97 5.72
CA THR A 43 17.81 -15.38 5.94
C THR A 43 18.14 -15.22 7.42
N GLY A 44 17.13 -15.12 8.29
CA GLY A 44 17.29 -14.84 9.72
C GLY A 44 17.51 -13.36 10.05
N SER A 45 17.35 -12.45 9.09
CA SER A 45 17.50 -10.99 9.27
C SER A 45 16.52 -10.23 8.38
N TYR A 46 16.16 -9.00 8.74
CA TYR A 46 15.30 -8.17 7.90
C TYR A 46 16.08 -7.61 6.70
N PRO A 47 15.40 -7.39 5.56
CA PRO A 47 16.03 -6.76 4.41
C PRO A 47 16.39 -5.30 4.73
N PRO A 48 17.57 -4.80 4.31
CA PRO A 48 17.96 -3.41 4.52
C PRO A 48 17.25 -2.42 3.57
N SER A 49 16.66 -2.91 2.47
CA SER A 49 15.91 -2.09 1.51
C SER A 49 14.84 -2.92 0.77
N LEU A 50 13.78 -2.27 0.27
CA LEU A 50 12.80 -2.93 -0.60
C LEU A 50 13.40 -3.46 -1.91
N ASP A 51 14.48 -2.84 -2.40
CA ASP A 51 15.19 -3.29 -3.59
C ASP A 51 15.80 -4.69 -3.40
N GLU A 52 16.24 -5.00 -2.17
CA GLU A 52 16.81 -6.30 -1.87
C GLU A 52 15.78 -7.44 -1.99
N LEU A 53 14.51 -7.18 -1.64
CA LEU A 53 13.41 -8.14 -1.83
C LEU A 53 13.15 -8.43 -3.32
N THR A 54 13.38 -7.43 -4.18
CA THR A 54 13.24 -7.58 -5.63
C THR A 54 14.44 -8.33 -6.21
N SER A 55 15.66 -7.99 -5.77
CA SER A 55 16.91 -8.64 -6.17
C SER A 55 16.99 -10.10 -5.73
N ALA A 56 16.52 -10.41 -4.52
CA ALA A 56 16.43 -11.78 -4.00
C ALA A 56 15.27 -12.58 -4.62
N GLY A 57 14.40 -11.93 -5.41
CA GLY A 57 13.34 -12.60 -6.17
C GLY A 57 12.07 -12.92 -5.38
N TYR A 58 11.92 -12.38 -4.17
CA TYR A 58 10.68 -12.52 -3.40
C TYR A 58 9.57 -11.61 -3.97
N LEU A 59 9.93 -10.43 -4.47
CA LEU A 59 9.04 -9.57 -5.24
C LEU A 59 9.49 -9.53 -6.70
N ARG A 60 8.53 -9.55 -7.64
CA ARG A 60 8.83 -9.29 -9.06
C ARG A 60 9.16 -7.82 -9.34
N GLY A 61 8.78 -6.94 -8.42
CA GLY A 61 8.95 -5.51 -8.48
C GLY A 61 8.12 -4.86 -7.39
N ILE A 62 8.51 -3.66 -6.97
CA ILE A 62 7.81 -2.91 -5.95
C ILE A 62 6.46 -2.47 -6.53
N PRO A 63 5.33 -2.81 -5.87
CA PRO A 63 4.03 -2.41 -6.38
C PRO A 63 3.87 -0.88 -6.28
N VAL A 64 3.19 -0.30 -7.26
CA VAL A 64 2.93 1.14 -7.30
C VAL A 64 1.81 1.48 -6.31
N ASP A 65 2.01 2.52 -5.50
CA ASP A 65 0.98 3.03 -4.60
C ASP A 65 -0.18 3.67 -5.41
N PRO A 66 -1.45 3.22 -5.25
CA PRO A 66 -2.58 3.73 -6.02
C PRO A 66 -2.98 5.19 -5.72
N PHE A 67 -2.46 5.78 -4.63
CA PHE A 67 -2.70 7.16 -4.23
C PHE A 67 -1.60 8.10 -4.71
N THR A 68 -0.34 7.78 -4.42
CA THR A 68 0.81 8.60 -4.85
C THR A 68 1.23 8.32 -6.29
N LYS A 69 0.79 7.19 -6.87
CA LYS A 69 1.15 6.69 -8.21
C LYS A 69 2.65 6.51 -8.41
N SER A 70 3.37 6.26 -7.31
CA SER A 70 4.81 6.01 -7.32
C SER A 70 5.10 4.67 -6.64
N ASP A 71 6.11 3.97 -7.14
CA ASP A 71 6.72 2.80 -6.52
C ASP A 71 7.77 3.19 -5.46
N SER A 72 8.22 4.44 -5.44
CA SER A 72 9.22 4.94 -4.48
C SER A 72 8.63 5.74 -3.32
N ALA A 73 7.30 5.81 -3.21
CA ALA A 73 6.63 6.60 -2.19
C ALA A 73 6.35 5.79 -0.91
N TRP A 74 6.85 4.57 -0.79
CA TRP A 74 6.68 3.77 0.42
C TRP A 74 7.59 4.28 1.54
N GLN A 75 7.06 4.33 2.76
CA GLN A 75 7.81 4.66 3.96
C GLN A 75 8.27 3.36 4.60
N GLU A 76 9.59 3.15 4.60
CA GLU A 76 10.24 1.99 5.19
C GLU A 76 10.46 2.25 6.69
N ILE A 77 9.91 1.40 7.56
CA ILE A 77 10.14 1.44 9.00
C ILE A 77 11.20 0.43 9.37
N LEU A 78 12.31 0.97 9.88
CA LEU A 78 13.44 0.21 10.36
C LEU A 78 13.19 -0.26 11.79
N ASP A 79 13.54 -1.51 12.05
CA ASP A 79 13.59 -2.05 13.40
C ASP A 79 14.87 -1.60 14.11
N GLU A 80 14.73 -1.04 15.32
CA GLU A 80 15.86 -0.55 16.12
C GLU A 80 16.79 -1.69 16.60
N GLU A 81 16.29 -2.91 16.70
CA GLU A 81 17.01 -4.08 17.23
C GLU A 81 17.66 -4.91 16.13
N TYR A 82 16.99 -5.08 14.98
CA TYR A 82 17.43 -6.00 13.91
C TYR A 82 18.00 -5.32 12.67
N SER A 83 18.18 -3.99 12.66
CA SER A 83 18.82 -3.21 11.59
C SER A 83 18.35 -3.61 10.18
N GLY A 84 17.04 -3.49 9.96
CA GLY A 84 16.40 -3.75 8.67
C GLY A 84 14.93 -3.35 8.70
N ILE A 85 14.28 -3.41 7.54
CA ILE A 85 12.89 -2.98 7.37
C ILE A 85 11.96 -4.05 7.94
N PHE A 86 11.27 -3.71 9.01
CA PHE A 86 10.24 -4.55 9.61
C PHE A 86 8.85 -4.26 9.03
N ASP A 87 8.55 -2.97 8.82
CA ASP A 87 7.23 -2.55 8.34
C ASP A 87 7.38 -1.53 7.19
N VAL A 88 6.34 -1.43 6.37
CA VAL A 88 6.25 -0.53 5.23
C VAL A 88 4.88 0.12 5.26
N HIS A 89 4.84 1.43 5.06
CA HIS A 89 3.59 2.20 4.96
C HIS A 89 3.52 2.97 3.64
N SER A 90 2.33 3.41 3.27
CA SER A 90 2.18 4.36 2.15
C SER A 90 2.70 5.73 2.56
N GLY A 91 3.45 6.39 1.69
CA GLY A 91 3.83 7.80 1.86
C GLY A 91 2.70 8.79 1.50
N SER A 92 1.47 8.32 1.31
CA SER A 92 0.33 9.19 1.10
C SER A 92 -0.10 9.85 2.41
N GLU A 93 -0.14 11.18 2.44
CA GLU A 93 -0.73 11.98 3.53
C GLU A 93 -2.26 12.01 3.49
N LEU A 94 -2.89 11.23 2.58
CA LEU A 94 -4.33 11.18 2.47
C LEU A 94 -4.93 10.32 3.60
N VAL A 95 -6.17 10.67 3.96
CA VAL A 95 -6.95 9.95 4.96
C VAL A 95 -7.94 9.03 4.25
N ALA A 96 -7.99 7.78 4.71
CA ALA A 96 -8.92 6.81 4.20
C ALA A 96 -10.36 7.09 4.63
N ILE A 97 -11.31 6.39 4.00
CA ILE A 97 -12.74 6.54 4.31
C ILE A 97 -13.05 6.21 5.79
N ASN A 98 -12.23 5.38 6.44
CA ASN A 98 -12.39 5.05 7.86
C ASN A 98 -11.80 6.09 8.83
N GLY A 99 -11.17 7.16 8.33
CA GLY A 99 -10.55 8.21 9.15
C GLY A 99 -9.10 7.94 9.55
N THR A 100 -8.54 6.79 9.20
CA THR A 100 -7.11 6.47 9.44
C THR A 100 -6.28 6.95 8.24
N PRO A 101 -5.16 7.66 8.46
CA PRO A 101 -4.29 8.06 7.37
C PRO A 101 -3.55 6.86 6.76
N TYR A 102 -3.28 6.89 5.46
CA TYR A 102 -2.69 5.75 4.75
C TYR A 102 -1.26 5.42 5.18
N ASN A 103 -0.56 6.37 5.78
CA ASN A 103 0.75 6.18 6.40
C ASN A 103 0.70 5.45 7.75
N GLU A 104 -0.48 5.23 8.33
CA GLU A 104 -0.68 4.45 9.57
C GLU A 104 -1.30 3.06 9.28
N TRP A 105 -1.43 2.68 8.01
CA TRP A 105 -2.02 1.40 7.58
C TRP A 105 -1.04 0.25 7.52
#